data_AF-A0A0D2AL29-F1
#
_entry.id   AF-A0A0D2AL29-F1
#
_cell.length_a   1.000
_cell.length_b   1.000
_cell.length_c   1.000
_cell.angle_alpha   90.00
_cell.angle_beta   90.00
_cell.angle_gamma   90.00
#
_symmetry.space_group_name_H-M   'P 1'
#
loop_
_entity.id
_entity.type
_entity.pdbx_description
1 polymer ?
#
loop_
_entity_poly.entity_id
_entity_poly.type
_entity_poly.pdbx_seq_one_letter_code
_entity_poly.pdbx_strand_id
1 'polypeptide(L)' 'MPPKGQIAGRGSRAPQPKSFARTAYEELTSAENRQVLTALGVFVAGVAFFHSSLGEIILPP' A
#
# COMPACT_ATOMS: atom_id res chain seq x y z
N MET A 1 27.10 46.54 -5.90
CA MET A 1 25.89 46.47 -5.04
C MET A 1 24.95 45.43 -5.63
N PRO A 2 24.40 44.46 -4.89
CA PRO A 2 23.42 43.52 -5.45
C PRO A 2 22.02 44.15 -5.37
N PRO A 3 21.34 44.40 -6.50
CA PRO A 3 19.98 44.90 -6.45
C PRO A 3 19.02 43.80 -6.02
N LYS A 4 18.13 44.20 -5.12
CA LYS A 4 17.03 43.45 -4.53
C LYS A 4 16.09 42.98 -5.63
N GLY A 5 16.31 41.76 -6.12
CA GLY A 5 15.51 41.11 -7.15
C GLY A 5 14.90 39.83 -6.60
N GLN A 6 13.61 39.90 -6.28
CA GLN A 6 12.68 38.78 -6.43
C GLN A 6 12.85 37.62 -5.45
N ILE A 7 12.53 37.94 -4.19
CA ILE A 7 11.57 37.12 -3.44
C ILE A 7 10.25 37.18 -4.22
N ALA A 8 10.11 36.37 -5.27
CA ALA A 8 8.90 36.27 -6.07
C ALA A 8 8.59 34.80 -6.31
N GLY A 9 7.82 34.22 -5.40
CA GLY A 9 6.71 33.35 -5.81
C GLY A 9 7.05 31.96 -6.35
N ARG A 10 8.20 31.35 -6.02
CA ARG A 10 8.17 29.88 -5.91
C ARG A 10 7.57 29.60 -4.55
N GLY A 11 6.23 29.58 -4.51
CA GLY A 11 5.50 29.01 -3.40
C GLY A 11 6.18 27.70 -3.07
N SER A 12 6.90 27.69 -1.95
CA SER A 12 7.25 26.46 -1.29
C SER A 12 5.89 25.82 -1.06
N ARG A 13 5.50 24.91 -1.96
CA ARG A 13 4.60 23.84 -1.58
C ARG A 13 5.38 23.14 -0.50
N ALA A 14 5.23 23.64 0.73
CA ALA A 14 5.56 22.89 1.92
C ALA A 14 5.01 21.49 1.63
N PRO A 15 5.84 20.44 1.70
CA PRO A 15 5.35 19.10 1.47
C PRO A 15 4.15 18.95 2.40
N GLN A 16 2.95 18.87 1.81
CA GLN A 16 1.75 18.66 2.61
C GLN A 16 2.05 17.44 3.47
N PRO A 17 1.85 17.50 4.80
CA PRO A 17 2.09 16.36 5.65
C PRO A 17 1.31 15.20 5.03
N LYS A 18 2.03 14.21 4.49
CA LYS A 18 1.41 13.06 3.83
C LYS A 18 0.39 12.54 4.83
N SER A 19 -0.89 12.56 4.43
CA SER A 19 -1.99 12.09 5.26
C SER A 19 -1.58 10.77 5.92
N PHE A 20 -1.74 10.64 7.23
CA PHE A 20 -1.29 9.46 7.99
C PHE A 20 -1.77 8.15 7.36
N ALA A 21 -2.98 8.14 6.77
CA ALA A 21 -3.52 7.00 6.04
C ALA A 21 -2.68 6.63 4.80
N ARG A 22 -2.17 7.62 4.07
CA ARG A 22 -1.30 7.41 2.91
C ARG A 22 0.09 6.92 3.32
N THR A 23 0.66 7.46 4.40
CA THR A 23 1.95 7.01 4.92
C THR A 23 1.88 5.57 5.41
N ALA A 24 0.83 5.22 6.18
CA ALA A 24 0.60 3.85 6.60
C ALA A 24 0.41 2.91 5.40
N TYR A 25 -0.36 3.32 4.38
CA TYR A 25 -0.53 2.53 3.16
C TYR A 25 0.80 2.34 2.41
N GLU A 26 1.60 3.40 2.24
CA GLU A 26 2.93 3.33 1.61
C GLU A 26 3.89 2.42 2.40
N GLU A 27 3.85 2.43 3.73
CA GLU A 27 4.61 1.49 4.56
C GLU A 27 4.11 0.05 4.43
N LEU A 28 2.80 -0.18 4.53
CA LEU A 28 2.19 -1.50 4.39
C LEU A 28 2.48 -2.12 3.01
N THR A 29 2.42 -1.33 1.94
CA THR A 29 2.74 -1.78 0.56
C THR A 29 4.22 -1.59 0.19
N SER A 30 5.07 -1.19 1.13
CA SER A 30 6.50 -1.02 0.90
C SER A 30 7.12 -2.33 0.41
N ALA A 31 8.17 -2.23 -0.41
CA ALA A 31 8.90 -3.38 -0.94
C ALA A 31 9.44 -4.30 0.18
N GLU A 32 9.71 -3.73 1.36
CA GLU A 32 10.12 -4.46 2.57
C GLU A 32 9.07 -5.46 3.05
N ASN A 33 7.79 -5.09 2.95
CA ASN A 33 6.67 -5.90 3.41
C ASN A 33 6.11 -6.82 2.32
N ARG A 34 6.68 -6.78 1.09
CA ARG A 34 6.19 -7.54 -0.06
C ARG A 34 6.17 -9.04 0.22
N GLN A 35 7.16 -9.56 0.94
CA GLN A 35 7.24 -10.98 1.28
C GLN A 35 6.14 -11.39 2.26
N VAL A 36 5.87 -10.56 3.27
CA VAL A 36 4.79 -10.74 4.24
C VAL A 36 3.42 -10.65 3.55
N LEU A 37 3.21 -9.65 2.68
CA LEU A 37 1.99 -9.49 1.90
C LEU A 37 1.76 -10.67 0.95
N THR A 38 2.83 -11.19 0.35
CA THR A 38 2.73 -12.37 -0.53
C THR A 38 2.34 -13.60 0.27
N ALA A 39 2.99 -13.84 1.40
CA ALA A 39 2.65 -14.96 2.29
C ALA A 39 1.21 -14.84 2.83
N LEU A 40 0.81 -13.66 3.28
CA LEU A 40 -0.55 -13.38 3.74
C LEU A 40 -1.58 -13.57 2.62
N GLY A 41 -1.28 -13.10 1.41
CA GLY A 41 -2.13 -13.28 0.24
C GLY A 41 -2.33 -14.74 -0.12
N VAL A 42 -1.26 -15.54 -0.17
CA VAL A 42 -1.33 -16.98 -0.44
C VAL A 42 -2.06 -17.72 0.67
N PHE A 43 -1.82 -17.35 1.93
CA PHE A 43 -2.52 -17.94 3.07
C PHE A 43 -4.02 -17.68 3.03
N VAL A 44 -4.44 -16.42 2.87
CA VAL A 44 -5.85 -16.06 2.76
C VAL A 44 -6.49 -16.70 1.54
N ALA A 45 -5.80 -16.75 0.40
CA ALA A 45 -6.29 -17.46 -0.79
C ALA A 45 -6.49 -18.96 -0.52
N GLY A 46 -5.56 -19.61 0.18
CA GLY A 46 -5.66 -21.02 0.56
C GLY A 46 -6.79 -21.29 1.55
N VAL A 47 -6.93 -20.45 2.59
CA VAL A 47 -8.03 -20.53 3.56
C VAL A 47 -9.37 -20.32 2.84
N ALA A 48 -9.47 -19.30 2.00
CA ALA A 48 -10.68 -19.04 1.22
C ALA A 48 -10.99 -20.19 0.25
N PHE A 49 -9.98 -20.82 -0.36
CA PHE A 49 -10.16 -21.99 -1.21
C PHE A 49 -10.68 -23.20 -0.42
N PHE A 50 -10.11 -23.49 0.75
CA PHE A 50 -10.50 -24.62 1.60
C PHE A 50 -11.90 -24.44 2.22
N HIS A 51 -12.22 -23.19 2.57
CA HIS A 51 -13.51 -22.84 3.17
C HIS A 51 -14.59 -22.53 2.11
N SER A 52 -14.19 -22.35 0.86
CA SER A 52 -15.10 -22.27 -0.28
C SER A 52 -15.65 -23.67 -0.58
N SER A 53 -16.88 -23.71 -1.11
CA SER A 53 -17.60 -24.92 -1.51
C SER A 53 -16.93 -25.75 -2.64
N LEU A 54 -15.64 -25.55 -2.89
CA LEU A 54 -14.81 -26.38 -3.77
C LEU A 54 -14.53 -27.77 -3.17
N GLY A 55 -14.71 -27.94 -1.85
CA GLY A 55 -14.66 -29.25 -1.19
C GLY A 55 -15.77 -30.21 -1.62
N GLU A 56 -16.95 -29.69 -2.00
CA GLU A 56 -18.05 -30.52 -2.53
C GLU A 56 -17.84 -30.95 -3.99
N ILE A 57 -16.87 -30.38 -4.69
CA ILE A 57 -16.56 -30.75 -6.09
C ILE A 57 -15.75 -32.05 -6.20
N ILE A 58 -15.15 -32.49 -5.10
CA ILE A 58 -14.32 -33.72 -5.02
C ILE A 58 -15.07 -34.88 -4.38
N LEU A 59 -16.21 -34.64 -3.73
CA LEU A 59 -17.06 -35.70 -3.19
C LEU A 59 -18.17 -36.02 -4.22
N PRO A 60 -18.13 -37.16 -4.92
CA PRO A 60 -19.30 -37.63 -5.65
C PRO A 60 -20.46 -37.90 -4.66
N PRO A 61 -21.72 -37.75 -5.09
CA PRO A 61 -22.89 -38.00 -4.23
C PRO A 61 -22.93 -39.40 -3.65
#